data_AF-A0A3B1B992-F1
#
_entry.id   AF-A0A3B1B992-F1
#
_cell.length_a   1.000
_cell.length_b   1.000
_cell.length_c   1.000
_cell.angle_alpha   90.00
_cell.angle_beta   90.00
_cell.angle_gamma   90.00
#
_symmetry.space_group_name_H-M   'P 1'
#
loop_
_entity.id
_entity.type
_entity.pdbx_description
1 polymer ?
#
loop_
_entity_poly.entity_id
_entity_poly.type
_entity_poly.pdbx_seq_one_letter_code
_entity_poly.pdbx_strand_id
1 'polypeptide(L)'
;NVGKVSQEVDAETSPLRNPEDFQYDLNLADITEVWRRGSVVASWLLDLTADALHTSPQLSEFSGNVSDSGEGRWTSIAAIESGAPARVLTTALYDRFTSRGESDFADQVLSAMRFGFGGHHEKK
;
A
#
# COMPACT_ATOMS: atom_id res chain seq x y z
N ASN A 1 -4.48 10.59 -10.24
CA ASN A 1 -3.98 11.92 -10.66
C ASN A 1 -5.07 12.94 -10.39
N VAL A 2 -5.07 13.56 -9.21
CA VAL A 2 -6.18 14.41 -8.72
C VAL A 2 -6.33 15.70 -9.52
N GLY A 3 -5.22 16.25 -10.05
CA GLY A 3 -5.20 17.47 -10.86
C GLY A 3 -5.84 17.34 -12.24
N LYS A 4 -6.08 16.10 -12.72
CA LYS A 4 -6.74 15.81 -14.00
C LYS A 4 -8.25 15.56 -13.86
N VAL A 5 -8.77 15.41 -12.64
CA VAL A 5 -10.18 15.08 -12.39
C VAL A 5 -10.97 16.38 -12.20
N SER A 6 -12.02 16.60 -12.99
CA SER A 6 -12.97 17.68 -12.70
C SER A 6 -13.84 17.27 -11.51
N GLN A 7 -13.75 17.99 -10.40
CA GLN A 7 -14.62 17.79 -9.25
C GLN A 7 -15.87 18.66 -9.35
N GLU A 8 -17.00 18.13 -8.90
CA GLU A 8 -18.23 18.89 -8.76
C GLU A 8 -18.06 19.91 -7.62
N VAL A 9 -18.52 21.15 -7.83
CA VAL A 9 -18.39 22.20 -6.82
C VAL A 9 -19.55 22.06 -5.85
N ASP A 10 -19.28 21.56 -4.65
CA ASP A 10 -20.26 21.39 -3.57
C ASP A 10 -19.78 22.04 -2.25
N ALA A 11 -20.64 22.05 -1.24
CA ALA A 11 -20.36 22.69 0.05
C ALA A 11 -19.49 21.83 1.00
N GLU A 12 -19.36 20.53 0.73
CA GLU A 12 -18.63 19.55 1.53
C GLU A 12 -17.17 19.41 1.05
N THR A 13 -16.90 19.70 -0.22
CA THR A 13 -15.61 19.48 -0.89
C THR A 13 -14.91 20.81 -1.19
N SER A 14 -13.79 21.05 -0.51
CA SER A 14 -12.94 22.21 -0.82
C SER A 14 -12.26 22.02 -2.18
N PRO A 15 -12.39 22.97 -3.14
CA PRO A 15 -11.83 22.81 -4.48
C PRO A 15 -10.30 22.88 -4.44
N LEU A 16 -9.66 22.11 -5.33
CA LEU A 16 -8.23 22.18 -5.56
C LEU A 16 -7.89 23.48 -6.30
N ARG A 17 -7.17 24.41 -5.64
CA ARG A 17 -6.94 25.77 -6.15
C ARG A 17 -6.13 25.82 -7.46
N ASN A 18 -5.10 24.98 -7.58
CA ASN A 18 -4.22 24.90 -8.74
C ASN A 18 -4.10 23.44 -9.22
N PRO A 19 -5.12 22.87 -9.90
CA PRO A 19 -5.10 21.47 -10.32
C PRO A 19 -3.91 21.11 -11.22
N GLU A 20 -3.42 22.05 -12.01
CA GLU A 20 -2.27 21.91 -12.91
C GLU A 20 -0.98 21.49 -12.19
N ASP A 21 -0.79 21.92 -10.94
CA ASP A 21 0.39 21.59 -10.12
C ASP A 21 0.39 20.12 -9.64
N PHE A 22 -0.74 19.42 -9.76
CA PHE A 22 -0.94 18.06 -9.23
C PHE A 22 -1.21 17.01 -10.32
N GLN A 23 -0.76 17.29 -11.55
CA GLN A 23 -0.95 16.42 -12.70
C GLN A 23 0.14 15.35 -12.87
N TYR A 24 0.52 14.67 -11.79
CA TYR A 24 1.59 13.67 -11.82
C TYR A 24 1.22 12.42 -12.63
N ASP A 25 2.06 12.10 -13.62
CA ASP A 25 2.08 10.81 -14.30
C ASP A 25 3.36 10.07 -13.88
N LEU A 26 3.25 9.32 -12.79
CA LEU A 26 4.39 8.68 -12.16
C LEU A 26 4.59 7.27 -12.74
N ASN A 27 5.75 7.04 -13.35
CA ASN A 27 6.16 5.68 -13.69
C ASN A 27 6.63 4.96 -12.42
N LEU A 28 5.73 4.22 -11.78
CA LEU A 28 6.02 3.54 -10.52
C LEU A 28 7.11 2.47 -10.67
N ALA A 29 7.19 1.80 -11.83
CA ALA A 29 8.26 0.82 -12.08
C ALA A 29 9.64 1.49 -12.03
N ASP A 30 9.82 2.59 -12.77
CA ASP A 30 11.09 3.34 -12.77
C ASP A 30 11.40 3.95 -11.39
N ILE A 31 10.39 4.46 -10.68
CA ILE A 31 10.57 5.03 -9.34
C ILE A 31 11.09 3.97 -8.37
N THR A 32 10.51 2.76 -8.41
CA THR A 32 10.93 1.69 -7.51
C THR A 32 12.37 1.22 -7.80
N GLU A 33 12.86 1.29 -9.04
CA GLU A 33 14.29 1.05 -9.35
C GLU A 33 15.24 1.99 -8.62
N VAL A 34 14.86 3.26 -8.49
CA VAL A 34 15.65 4.25 -7.75
C VAL A 34 15.71 3.89 -6.26
N TRP A 35 14.63 3.32 -5.71
CA TRP A 35 14.64 2.85 -4.32
C TRP A 35 15.49 1.58 -4.13
N ARG A 36 15.60 0.72 -5.14
CA ARG A 36 16.44 -0.49 -5.08
C ARG A 36 17.93 -0.20 -5.04
N ARG A 37 18.38 0.92 -5.63
CA ARG A 37 19.82 1.17 -5.87
C ARG A 37 20.28 2.48 -5.24
N GLY A 38 21.08 2.37 -4.18
CA GLY A 38 21.72 3.51 -3.53
C GLY A 38 20.84 4.28 -2.53
N SER A 39 19.60 3.82 -2.29
CA SER A 39 18.75 4.36 -1.23
C SER A 39 19.06 3.68 0.12
N VAL A 40 18.75 4.36 1.22
CA VAL A 40 18.88 3.81 2.59
C VAL A 40 17.86 2.70 2.85
N VAL A 41 16.73 2.70 2.13
CA VAL A 41 15.63 1.75 2.33
C VAL A 41 15.72 0.52 1.43
N ALA A 42 16.81 0.40 0.64
CA ALA A 42 17.06 -0.74 -0.23
C ALA A 42 16.92 -2.06 0.54
N SER A 43 16.10 -2.97 0.02
CA SER A 43 15.75 -4.22 0.69
C SER A 43 15.22 -5.23 -0.31
N TRP A 44 15.25 -6.50 0.09
CA TRP A 44 14.67 -7.58 -0.72
C TRP A 44 13.16 -7.39 -1.00
N LEU A 45 12.43 -6.75 -0.09
CA LEU A 45 11.01 -6.43 -0.33
C LEU A 45 10.85 -5.44 -1.49
N LEU A 46 11.73 -4.44 -1.61
CA LEU A 46 11.73 -3.52 -2.74
C LEU A 46 12.13 -4.21 -4.05
N ASP A 47 13.01 -5.22 -4.00
CA ASP A 47 13.31 -6.07 -5.16
C ASP A 47 12.03 -6.70 -5.69
N LEU A 48 11.25 -7.35 -4.82
CA LEU A 48 9.97 -7.96 -5.17
C LEU A 48 8.93 -6.95 -5.66
N THR A 49 8.82 -5.79 -5.02
CA THR A 49 7.88 -4.73 -5.44
C THR A 49 8.17 -4.25 -6.84
N ALA A 50 9.42 -3.94 -7.15
CA ALA A 50 9.79 -3.43 -8.46
C ALA A 50 9.65 -4.50 -9.55
N ASP A 51 9.94 -5.78 -9.25
CA ASP A 51 9.69 -6.88 -10.19
C ASP A 51 8.19 -7.04 -10.49
N ALA A 52 7.33 -6.92 -9.47
CA ALA A 52 5.89 -6.95 -9.63
C ALA A 52 5.38 -5.78 -10.48
N LEU A 53 5.82 -4.55 -10.19
CA LEU A 53 5.42 -3.35 -10.93
C LEU A 53 5.97 -3.32 -12.36
N HIS A 54 7.14 -3.89 -12.61
CA HIS A 54 7.66 -4.04 -13.97
C HIS A 54 6.83 -5.05 -14.78
N THR A 55 6.35 -6.11 -14.13
CA THR A 55 5.55 -7.16 -14.78
C THR A 55 4.10 -6.73 -15.01
N SER A 56 3.47 -6.15 -13.99
CA SER A 56 2.08 -5.71 -13.98
C SER A 56 1.98 -4.35 -13.27
N PRO A 57 2.16 -3.22 -13.97
CA PRO A 57 2.19 -1.91 -13.33
C PRO A 57 0.86 -1.54 -12.65
N GLN A 58 -0.24 -2.11 -13.10
CA GLN A 58 -1.58 -1.90 -12.52
C GLN A 58 -1.93 -2.91 -11.43
N LEU A 59 -1.16 -4.00 -11.26
CA LEU A 59 -1.37 -5.04 -10.25
C LEU A 59 -2.80 -5.61 -10.22
N SER A 60 -3.48 -5.61 -11.37
CA SER A 60 -4.90 -5.97 -11.51
C SER A 60 -5.24 -7.41 -11.11
N GLU A 61 -4.24 -8.27 -11.02
CA GLU A 61 -4.36 -9.65 -10.55
C GLU A 61 -4.53 -9.77 -9.02
N PHE A 62 -4.24 -8.71 -8.27
CA PHE A 62 -4.42 -8.64 -6.81
C PHE A 62 -5.67 -7.81 -6.48
N SER A 63 -6.53 -8.33 -5.62
CA SER A 63 -7.69 -7.60 -5.07
C SER A 63 -7.30 -6.62 -3.97
N GLY A 64 -6.13 -6.78 -3.35
CA GLY A 64 -5.70 -6.00 -2.18
C GLY A 64 -6.34 -6.49 -0.88
N ASN A 65 -7.02 -7.65 -0.88
CA ASN A 65 -7.52 -8.24 0.36
C ASN A 65 -6.39 -8.90 1.16
N VAL A 66 -5.66 -8.10 1.94
CA VAL A 66 -4.50 -8.55 2.69
C VAL A 66 -4.91 -9.43 3.88
N SER A 67 -4.57 -10.71 3.78
CA SER A 67 -4.89 -11.69 4.84
C SER A 67 -4.13 -11.41 6.13
N ASP A 68 -4.83 -11.61 7.25
CA ASP A 68 -4.31 -11.55 8.61
C ASP A 68 -4.31 -12.96 9.21
N SER A 69 -3.12 -13.52 9.38
CA SER A 69 -2.88 -14.85 9.95
C SER A 69 -2.89 -14.87 11.48
N GLY A 70 -3.01 -13.71 12.13
CA GLY A 70 -3.13 -13.57 13.59
C GLY A 70 -1.88 -13.00 14.27
N GLU A 71 -0.74 -12.92 13.60
CA GLU A 71 0.52 -12.45 14.19
C GLU A 71 0.43 -10.99 14.64
N GLY A 72 -0.19 -10.15 13.82
CA GLY A 72 -0.41 -8.74 14.19
C GLY A 72 -1.35 -8.60 15.38
N ARG A 73 -2.36 -9.48 15.49
CA ARG A 73 -3.35 -9.45 16.59
C ARG A 73 -2.71 -9.78 17.93
N TRP A 74 -2.05 -10.93 18.04
CA TRP A 74 -1.46 -11.31 19.32
C TRP A 74 -0.35 -10.33 19.71
N THR A 75 0.41 -9.80 18.74
CA THR A 75 1.43 -8.77 19.00
C THR A 75 0.81 -7.49 19.58
N SER A 76 -0.31 -7.04 19.02
CA SER A 76 -1.00 -5.84 19.52
C SER A 76 -1.59 -6.05 20.90
N ILE A 77 -2.15 -7.24 21.18
CA ILE A 77 -2.66 -7.60 22.51
C ILE A 77 -1.52 -7.63 23.53
N ALA A 78 -0.40 -8.29 23.21
CA ALA A 78 0.77 -8.35 24.09
C ALA A 78 1.34 -6.96 24.38
N ALA A 79 1.34 -6.06 23.40
CA ALA A 79 1.74 -4.66 23.60
C ALA A 79 0.83 -3.92 24.60
N ILE A 80 -0.49 -4.14 24.52
CA ILE A 80 -1.47 -3.58 25.47
C ILE A 80 -1.24 -4.15 26.87
N GLU A 81 -1.11 -5.47 27.00
CA GLU A 81 -0.91 -6.15 28.28
C GLU A 81 0.40 -5.75 28.97
N SER A 82 1.46 -5.54 28.20
CA SER A 82 2.77 -5.13 28.71
C SER A 82 2.93 -3.61 28.90
N GLY A 83 1.96 -2.82 28.44
CA GLY A 83 2.08 -1.36 28.42
C GLY A 83 3.15 -0.83 27.44
N ALA A 84 3.56 -1.64 26.45
CA ALA A 84 4.57 -1.26 25.46
C ALA A 84 3.91 -0.52 24.27
N PRO A 85 4.42 0.64 23.84
CA PRO A 85 3.84 1.37 22.72
C PRO A 85 4.16 0.67 21.37
N ALA A 86 3.12 0.25 20.65
CA ALA A 86 3.23 -0.46 19.36
C ALA A 86 2.48 0.24 18.20
N ARG A 87 2.50 1.57 18.16
CA ARG A 87 1.66 2.40 17.26
C ARG A 87 1.63 1.93 15.80
N VAL A 88 2.80 1.79 15.17
CA VAL A 88 2.90 1.41 13.75
C VAL A 88 2.39 -0.01 13.49
N LEU A 89 2.66 -0.94 14.41
CA LEU A 89 2.17 -2.32 14.30
C LEU A 89 0.66 -2.39 14.46
N THR A 90 0.10 -1.60 15.38
CA THR A 90 -1.35 -1.49 15.55
C THR A 90 -1.99 -0.87 14.30
N THR A 91 -1.48 0.24 13.78
CA THR A 91 -1.99 0.83 12.54
C THR A 91 -1.94 -0.15 11.38
N ALA A 92 -0.80 -0.82 11.16
CA ALA A 92 -0.66 -1.81 10.09
C ALA A 92 -1.61 -3.01 10.24
N LEU A 93 -2.00 -3.38 11.46
CA LEU A 93 -3.04 -4.40 11.69
C LEU A 93 -4.43 -3.89 11.26
N TYR A 94 -4.75 -2.64 11.60
CA TYR A 94 -6.04 -2.04 11.25
C TYR A 94 -6.16 -1.80 9.75
N ASP A 95 -5.09 -1.41 9.06
CA ASP A 95 -5.08 -1.26 7.60
C ASP A 95 -5.46 -2.59 6.91
N ARG A 96 -4.99 -3.74 7.41
CA ARG A 96 -5.42 -5.08 6.91
C ARG A 96 -6.89 -5.40 7.18
N PHE A 97 -7.54 -4.71 8.11
CA PHE A 97 -8.98 -4.85 8.32
C PHE A 97 -9.74 -3.99 7.33
N THR A 98 -9.30 -2.75 7.12
CA THR A 98 -9.84 -1.81 6.12
C THR A 98 -9.76 -2.37 4.71
N SER A 99 -8.65 -3.03 4.36
CA SER A 99 -8.45 -3.63 3.03
C SER A 99 -9.55 -4.62 2.64
N ARG A 100 -10.40 -5.09 3.58
CA ARG A 100 -11.52 -6.01 3.36
C ARG A 100 -12.76 -5.26 2.89
N GLY A 101 -12.75 -4.87 1.62
CA GLY A 101 -13.85 -4.16 0.98
C GLY A 101 -13.59 -2.68 0.74
N GLU A 102 -12.51 -2.13 1.32
CA GLU A 102 -12.02 -0.78 1.04
C GLU A 102 -10.55 -0.82 0.59
N SER A 103 -10.15 -1.87 -0.13
CA SER A 103 -8.78 -1.99 -0.63
C SER A 103 -8.44 -0.89 -1.64
N ASP A 104 -7.19 -0.44 -1.58
CA ASP A 104 -6.62 0.49 -2.53
C ASP A 104 -5.40 -0.10 -3.27
N PHE A 105 -4.77 0.73 -4.11
CA PHE A 105 -3.59 0.31 -4.85
C PHE A 105 -2.40 -0.05 -3.93
N ALA A 106 -2.26 0.58 -2.77
CA ALA A 106 -1.20 0.25 -1.82
C ALA A 106 -1.40 -1.15 -1.23
N ASP A 107 -2.64 -1.55 -1.00
CA ASP A 107 -2.96 -2.92 -0.59
C ASP A 107 -2.63 -3.95 -1.69
N GLN A 108 -2.86 -3.63 -2.96
CA GLN A 108 -2.45 -4.48 -4.08
C GLN A 108 -0.93 -4.64 -4.15
N VAL A 109 -0.17 -3.56 -3.91
CA VAL A 109 1.29 -3.61 -3.79
C VAL A 109 1.72 -4.52 -2.63
N LEU A 110 1.03 -4.44 -1.48
CA LEU A 110 1.30 -5.31 -0.34
C LEU A 110 1.00 -6.79 -0.66
N SER A 111 -0.09 -7.08 -1.36
CA SER A 111 -0.41 -8.42 -1.82
C SER A 111 0.61 -8.97 -2.81
N ALA A 112 1.09 -8.14 -3.74
CA ALA A 112 2.15 -8.52 -4.66
C ALA A 112 3.46 -8.88 -3.94
N MET A 113 3.85 -8.10 -2.93
CA MET A 113 5.01 -8.42 -2.08
C MET A 113 4.82 -9.76 -1.37
N ARG A 114 3.66 -9.99 -0.76
CA ARG A 114 3.33 -11.23 -0.04
C ARG A 114 3.32 -12.45 -0.95
N PHE A 115 2.84 -12.30 -2.18
CA PHE A 115 2.93 -13.33 -3.20
C PHE A 115 4.39 -13.62 -3.54
N GLY A 116 5.21 -12.58 -3.76
CA GLY A 116 6.62 -12.71 -4.13
C GLY A 116 7.48 -13.44 -3.10
N PHE A 117 7.40 -13.09 -1.81
CA PHE A 117 8.27 -13.71 -0.80
C PHE A 117 7.74 -15.06 -0.28
N GLY A 118 6.42 -15.25 -0.26
CA GLY A 118 5.79 -16.34 0.50
C GLY A 118 4.79 -17.17 -0.29
N GLY A 119 4.55 -16.86 -1.57
CA GLY A 119 3.53 -17.54 -2.37
C GLY A 119 2.11 -17.34 -1.82
N HIS A 120 1.87 -16.28 -1.05
CA HIS A 120 0.57 -16.01 -0.45
C HIS A 120 -0.44 -15.61 -1.53
N HIS A 121 -1.36 -16.52 -1.83
CA HIS A 121 -2.49 -16.24 -2.71
C HIS A 121 -3.62 -15.62 -1.90
N GLU A 122 -4.22 -14.56 -2.42
CA GLU A 122 -5.44 -14.01 -1.87
C GLU A 122 -6.60 -15.00 -2.02
N LYS A 123 -7.50 -15.00 -1.04
CA LYS A 123 -8.76 -15.74 -1.19
C LYS A 123 -9.66 -14.94 -2.13
N LYS A 124 -10.14 -15.58 -3.19
CA LYS A 124 -11.17 -15.05 -4.08
C LYS A 124 -12.54 -15.10 -3.42
#